data_AF-A0A9X8VGJ2-F1
#
_entry.id   AF-A0A9X8VGJ2-F1
#
_cell.length_a   1.000
_cell.length_b   1.000
_cell.length_c   1.000
_cell.angle_alpha   90.00
_cell.angle_beta   90.00
_cell.angle_gamma   90.00
#
_symmetry.space_group_name_H-M   'P 1'
#
loop_
_entity.id
_entity.type
_entity.pdbx_description
1 polymer ?
#
loop_
_entity_poly.entity_id
_entity_poly.type
_entity_poly.pdbx_seq_one_letter_code
_entity_poly.pdbx_strand_id
1 'polypeptide(L)'
;DTAFSDDAVILEHINAGISLADALNFIVEKFDLVRTDRTGFSCREQSPFVTTIDILRARRACGLMTRRGYRTITQAIQGVKQT
;
A
#
# COMPACT_ATOMS: atom_id res chain seq x y z
N ASP A 1 -6.36 17.29 1.22
CA ASP A 1 -6.99 15.97 1.13
C ASP A 1 -6.22 15.06 0.19
N THR A 2 -6.13 13.79 0.54
CA THR A 2 -5.57 12.74 -0.34
C THR A 2 -6.72 11.92 -0.91
N ALA A 3 -6.55 11.34 -2.10
CA ALA A 3 -7.60 10.54 -2.73
C ALA A 3 -8.03 9.32 -1.88
N PHE A 4 -7.17 8.87 -0.95
CA PHE A 4 -7.47 7.77 -0.02
C PHE A 4 -8.20 8.20 1.27
N SER A 5 -8.71 9.43 1.36
CA SER A 5 -9.72 9.76 2.38
C SER A 5 -11.15 9.50 1.92
N ASP A 6 -11.36 9.20 0.62
CA ASP A 6 -12.66 8.92 0.03
C ASP A 6 -12.88 7.41 -0.13
N ASP A 7 -13.87 6.88 0.59
CA ASP A 7 -14.25 5.47 0.54
C ASP A 7 -14.66 5.00 -0.87
N ALA A 8 -15.22 5.90 -1.70
CA ALA A 8 -15.59 5.57 -3.08
C ALA A 8 -14.34 5.26 -3.92
N VAL A 9 -13.28 6.06 -3.76
CA VAL A 9 -12.01 5.86 -4.46
C VAL A 9 -11.33 4.57 -3.99
N ILE A 10 -11.37 4.26 -2.69
CA ILE A 10 -10.83 3.01 -2.15
C ILE A 10 -11.56 1.81 -2.79
N LEU A 11 -12.89 1.85 -2.85
CA LEU A 11 -13.68 0.75 -3.39
C LEU A 11 -13.45 0.54 -4.89
N GLU A 12 -13.28 1.62 -5.66
CA GLU A 12 -12.95 1.54 -7.09
C GLU A 12 -11.63 0.80 -7.33
N HIS A 13 -10.57 1.13 -6.57
CA HIS A 13 -9.27 0.46 -6.70
C HIS A 13 -9.35 -1.04 -6.36
N ILE A 14 -10.10 -1.40 -5.31
CA ILE A 14 -10.33 -2.80 -4.93
C ILE A 14 -11.06 -3.56 -6.05
N ASN A 15 -12.13 -2.97 -6.60
CA ASN A 15 -12.92 -3.60 -7.66
C ASN A 15 -12.14 -3.73 -8.98
N ALA A 16 -11.28 -2.76 -9.26
CA ALA A 16 -10.35 -2.81 -10.40
C ALA A 16 -9.29 -3.91 -10.23
N GLY A 17 -9.06 -4.41 -9.01
CA GLY A 17 -8.00 -5.38 -8.71
C GLY A 17 -6.62 -4.74 -8.70
N ILE A 18 -6.53 -3.45 -8.38
CA ILE A 18 -5.25 -2.75 -8.25
C ILE A 18 -4.64 -3.15 -6.91
N SER A 19 -3.36 -3.53 -6.91
CA SER A 19 -2.67 -3.85 -5.66
C SER A 19 -2.54 -2.60 -4.79
N LEU A 20 -2.55 -2.78 -3.46
CA LEU A 20 -2.41 -1.64 -2.56
C LEU A 20 -1.05 -0.92 -2.75
N ALA A 21 0.00 -1.65 -3.16
CA ALA A 21 1.29 -1.05 -3.46
C ALA A 21 1.22 -0.15 -4.70
N ASP A 22 0.60 -0.62 -5.78
CA ASP A 22 0.47 0.17 -7.02
C ASP A 22 -0.40 1.40 -6.80
N ALA A 23 -1.49 1.26 -6.05
CA ALA A 23 -2.40 2.36 -5.73
C ALA A 23 -1.69 3.48 -4.94
N LEU A 24 -0.81 3.11 -3.99
CA LEU A 24 0.00 4.08 -3.24
C LEU A 24 1.14 4.64 -4.08
N ASN A 25 1.82 3.81 -4.87
CA ASN A 25 2.95 4.24 -5.72
C ASN A 25 2.49 5.20 -6.83
N PHE A 26 1.26 5.08 -7.32
CA PHE A 26 0.69 6.08 -8.24
C PHE A 26 0.68 7.49 -7.63
N ILE A 27 0.38 7.62 -6.33
CA ILE A 27 0.43 8.92 -5.63
C ILE A 27 1.88 9.37 -5.44
N VAL A 28 2.78 8.44 -5.14
CA VAL A 28 4.21 8.73 -5.04
C VAL A 28 4.72 9.35 -6.33
N GLU A 29 4.36 8.78 -7.48
CA GLU A 29 4.73 9.34 -8.80
C GLU A 29 4.00 10.66 -9.07
N LYS A 30 2.69 10.72 -8.84
CA LYS A 30 1.87 11.90 -9.17
C LYS A 30 2.33 13.18 -8.45
N PHE A 31 2.88 13.05 -7.25
CA PHE A 31 3.27 14.18 -6.40
C PHE A 31 4.77 14.21 -6.07
N ASP A 32 5.59 13.43 -6.77
CA ASP A 32 7.05 13.32 -6.54
C ASP A 32 7.41 13.11 -5.06
N LEU A 33 6.67 12.21 -4.39
CA LEU A 33 6.84 12.00 -2.95
C LEU A 33 8.16 11.30 -2.65
N VAL A 34 8.77 11.70 -1.54
CA VAL A 34 10.02 11.10 -1.05
C VAL A 34 9.73 10.17 0.12
N ARG A 35 10.41 9.02 0.13
CA ARG A 35 10.30 8.01 1.19
C ARG A 35 11.17 8.38 2.40
N THR A 36 10.57 8.40 3.60
CA THR A 36 11.20 8.92 4.84
C THR A 36 11.47 7.88 5.93
N ASP A 37 10.88 6.68 5.84
CA ASP A 37 10.99 5.61 6.84
C ASP A 37 12.36 4.91 6.85
N ARG A 38 13.18 5.14 5.83
CA ARG A 38 14.53 4.58 5.72
C ARG A 38 15.58 5.56 6.24
N THR A 39 15.68 5.65 7.55
CA THR A 39 16.75 6.41 8.21
C THR A 39 18.06 5.61 8.17
N GLY A 40 18.97 5.98 7.28
CA GLY A 40 20.33 5.43 7.20
C GLY A 40 21.12 6.08 6.05
N PHE A 41 22.44 6.25 6.24
CA PHE A 41 23.34 6.68 5.16
C PHE A 41 23.39 5.58 4.09
N SER A 42 22.55 5.67 3.07
CA SER A 42 22.76 4.90 1.85
C SER A 42 23.51 5.79 0.86
N CYS A 43 24.71 5.37 0.44
CA CYS A 43 25.45 6.00 -0.65
C CYS A 43 24.75 5.89 -2.01
N ARG A 44 23.55 5.30 -2.05
CA ARG A 44 22.74 5.03 -3.24
C ARG A 44 21.38 5.71 -3.06
N GLU A 45 20.87 6.27 -4.16
CA GLU A 45 19.51 6.78 -4.26
C GLU A 45 18.50 5.70 -3.85
N GLN A 46 17.60 6.04 -2.94
CA GLN A 46 16.60 5.12 -2.43
C GLN A 46 15.33 5.26 -3.26
N SER A 47 14.75 4.12 -3.65
CA SER A 47 13.46 4.14 -4.33
C SER A 47 12.39 4.77 -3.42
N PRO A 48 11.58 5.71 -3.94
CA PRO A 48 10.49 6.31 -3.18
C PRO A 48 9.30 5.35 -3.01
N PHE A 49 9.28 4.25 -3.77
CA PHE A 49 8.17 3.31 -3.80
C PHE A 49 8.07 2.43 -2.56
N VAL A 50 6.83 2.13 -2.20
CA VAL A 50 6.49 1.14 -1.18
C VAL A 50 6.30 -0.23 -1.81
N THR A 51 6.68 -1.25 -1.05
CA THR A 51 6.57 -2.65 -1.43
C THR A 51 5.51 -3.35 -0.60
N THR A 52 5.07 -4.54 -1.03
CA THR A 52 4.17 -5.39 -0.25
C THR A 52 4.72 -5.70 1.15
N ILE A 53 6.04 -5.79 1.33
CA ILE A 53 6.67 -5.98 2.65
C ILE A 53 6.41 -4.79 3.56
N ASP A 54 6.51 -3.57 3.02
CA ASP A 54 6.25 -2.34 3.77
C ASP A 54 4.79 -2.30 4.23
N ILE A 55 3.85 -2.68 3.36
CA ILE A 55 2.43 -2.79 3.68
C ILE A 55 2.18 -3.82 4.79
N LEU A 56 2.80 -5.00 4.70
CA LEU A 56 2.65 -6.03 5.74
C LEU A 56 3.23 -5.58 7.09
N ARG A 57 4.35 -4.85 7.07
CA ARG A 57 4.95 -4.25 8.27
C ARG A 57 4.03 -3.19 8.88
N ALA A 58 3.49 -2.28 8.07
CA ALA A 58 2.54 -1.26 8.49
C ALA A 58 1.28 -1.89 9.09
N ARG A 59 0.68 -2.87 8.40
CA ARG A 59 -0.47 -3.63 8.89
C ARG A 59 -0.21 -4.29 10.26
N ARG A 60 1.00 -4.82 10.47
CA ARG A 60 1.41 -5.36 11.78
C ARG A 60 1.54 -4.27 12.84
N ALA A 61 2.20 -3.16 12.52
CA ALA A 61 2.38 -2.03 13.44
C ALA A 61 1.04 -1.40 13.86
N CYS A 62 0.06 -1.37 12.96
CA CYS A 62 -1.31 -0.90 13.25
C CYS A 62 -2.19 -1.93 13.97
N GLY A 63 -1.68 -3.12 14.32
CA GLY A 63 -2.49 -4.15 14.99
C GLY A 63 -3.55 -4.82 14.09
N LEU A 64 -3.48 -4.62 12.77
CA LEU A 64 -4.44 -5.13 11.78
C LEU A 64 -4.10 -6.56 11.30
N MET A 65 -3.19 -7.24 11.99
CA MET A 65 -2.87 -8.65 11.74
C MET A 65 -3.89 -9.56 12.43
N THR A 66 -5.04 -9.74 11.78
CA THR A 66 -6.11 -10.62 12.25
C THR A 66 -6.00 -12.01 11.66
N ARG A 67 -6.24 -13.04 12.49
CA ARG A 67 -6.30 -14.44 12.01
C ARG A 67 -7.55 -14.66 11.14
N ARG A 68 -8.68 -14.07 11.52
CA ARG A 68 -9.89 -14.08 10.69
C ARG A 68 -9.73 -13.13 9.51
N GLY A 69 -10.13 -13.58 8.32
CA GLY A 69 -10.04 -12.78 7.10
C GLY A 69 -8.62 -12.59 6.56
N TYR A 70 -7.60 -13.27 7.11
CA TYR A 70 -6.22 -13.13 6.67
C TYR A 70 -6.07 -13.31 5.15
N ARG A 71 -6.66 -14.37 4.60
CA ARG A 71 -6.59 -14.69 3.17
C ARG A 71 -7.25 -13.60 2.31
N THR A 72 -8.45 -13.17 2.70
CA THR A 72 -9.22 -12.11 2.02
C THR A 72 -8.46 -10.78 2.01
N ILE A 73 -7.90 -10.38 3.15
CA ILE A 73 -7.13 -9.13 3.26
C ILE A 73 -5.83 -9.22 2.45
N THR A 74 -5.14 -10.36 2.48
CA THR A 74 -3.92 -10.55 1.70
C THR A 74 -4.21 -10.55 0.19
N GLN A 75 -5.33 -11.15 -0.24
CA GLN A 75 -5.78 -11.09 -1.64
C GLN A 75 -6.10 -9.66 -2.07
N ALA A 76 -6.79 -8.89 -1.22
CA ALA A 76 -7.06 -7.48 -1.49
C ALA A 76 -5.77 -6.64 -1.60
N ILE A 77 -4.80 -6.85 -0.71
CA ILE A 77 -3.48 -6.18 -0.79
C ILE A 77 -2.78 -6.50 -2.11
N GLN A 78 -2.90 -7.75 -2.60
CA GLN A 78 -2.30 -8.21 -3.85
C GLN A 78 -3.08 -7.79 -5.11
N GLY A 79 -4.26 -7.19 -4.98
CA GLY A 79 -5.13 -6.88 -6.12
C GLY A 79 -5.79 -8.11 -6.75
N VAL A 80 -5.81 -9.25 -6.06
CA VAL A 80 -6.47 -10.46 -6.57
C VAL A 80 -7.98 -10.29 -6.43
N LYS A 81 -8.69 -10.31 -7.57
CA LYS A 81 -10.16 -10.25 -7.58
C LYS A 81 -10.74 -11.40 -6.74
N GLN A 82 -11.64 -11.06 -5.82
CA GLN A 82 -12.42 -12.06 -5.11
C GLN A 82 -13.48 -12.60 -6.09
N THR A 83 -13.22 -13.78 -6.65
CA THR A 83 -14.19 -14.56 -7.43
C THR A 83 -15.24 -15.18 -6.54
#